data_AF-A0A931UWZ8-F1
#
_entry.id   AF-A0A931UWZ8-F1
#
_cell.length_a   1.000
_cell.length_b   1.000
_cell.length_c   1.000
_cell.angle_alpha   90.00
_cell.angle_beta   90.00
_cell.angle_gamma   90.00
#
_symmetry.space_group_name_H-M   'P 1'
#
loop_
_entity.id
_entity.type
_entity.pdbx_description
1 polymer ?
#
loop_
_entity_poly.entity_id
_entity_poly.type
_entity_poly.pdbx_seq_one_letter_code
_entity_poly.pdbx_strand_id
1 'polypeptide(L)'
;MASETCGVCMGDGRISNAFGGNLTTCPSCHGTGRRSEEGGYRDVTKTKPSHHQKPATAAVKQTWPTTAEGAILAAEVRDSGLVSADAKTRLIQEIMDHEASHGRCTTTFLKKVRKQVRARPA
;
A
#
# COMPACT_ATOMS: atom_id res chain seq x y z
N MET A 1 35.89 10.24 -39.80
CA MET A 1 35.22 9.71 -38.60
C MET A 1 33.94 9.05 -39.04
N ALA A 2 33.89 7.71 -39.06
CA ALA A 2 32.67 7.00 -39.43
C ALA A 2 31.68 7.18 -38.28
N SER A 3 30.57 7.88 -38.53
CA SER A 3 29.49 8.01 -37.56
C SER A 3 28.97 6.61 -37.23
N GLU A 4 29.32 6.08 -36.07
CA GLU A 4 28.86 4.76 -35.64
C GLU A 4 27.33 4.77 -35.62
N THR A 5 26.73 3.90 -36.42
CA THR A 5 25.28 3.80 -36.55
C THR A 5 24.69 3.12 -35.33
N CYS A 6 23.45 3.47 -35.00
CA CYS A 6 22.74 2.82 -33.88
C CYS A 6 22.56 1.33 -34.18
N GLY A 7 23.04 0.45 -33.31
CA GLY A 7 22.91 -1.01 -33.50
C GLY A 7 21.48 -1.56 -33.45
N VAL A 8 20.50 -0.76 -33.04
CA VAL A 8 19.09 -1.18 -32.90
C VAL A 8 18.23 -0.80 -34.11
N CYS A 9 18.39 0.40 -34.65
CA CYS A 9 17.68 0.85 -35.86
C CYS A 9 18.58 0.93 -37.10
N MET A 10 19.83 0.48 -36.99
CA MET A 10 20.85 0.46 -38.06
C MET A 10 21.14 1.80 -38.74
N GLY A 11 20.63 2.93 -38.23
CA GLY A 11 20.77 4.24 -38.88
C GLY A 11 19.43 4.96 -39.09
N ASP A 12 18.33 4.24 -39.11
CA ASP A 12 17.03 4.78 -39.55
C ASP A 12 16.33 5.64 -38.49
N GLY A 13 16.79 5.58 -37.23
CA GLY A 13 16.18 6.31 -36.11
C GLY A 13 14.79 5.78 -35.72
N ARG A 14 14.26 4.77 -36.42
CA ARG A 14 12.94 4.19 -36.19
C ARG A 14 13.02 2.67 -36.16
N ILE A 15 12.09 2.05 -35.44
CA ILE A 15 11.94 0.59 -35.40
C ILE A 15 10.49 0.21 -35.68
N SER A 16 10.31 -0.86 -36.43
CA SER A 16 8.99 -1.43 -36.71
C SER A 16 8.50 -2.21 -35.51
N ASN A 17 7.23 -2.03 -35.13
CA ASN A 17 6.59 -2.89 -34.14
C ASN A 17 6.17 -4.22 -34.78
N ALA A 18 6.19 -5.31 -33.99
CA ALA A 18 5.80 -6.65 -34.46
C ALA A 18 4.30 -6.74 -34.83
N PHE A 19 3.50 -5.75 -34.44
CA PHE A 19 2.06 -5.69 -34.68
C PHE A 19 1.67 -4.99 -35.99
N GLY A 20 2.63 -4.78 -36.89
CA GLY A 20 2.37 -4.42 -38.28
C GLY A 20 1.64 -3.09 -38.46
N GLY A 21 2.38 -1.98 -38.46
CA GLY A 21 1.88 -0.76 -39.09
C GLY A 21 2.37 0.57 -38.54
N ASN A 22 3.10 0.61 -37.41
CA ASN A 22 3.61 1.87 -36.89
C ASN A 22 5.12 1.81 -36.65
N LEU A 23 5.85 2.73 -37.30
CA LEU A 23 7.26 2.99 -37.06
C LEU A 23 7.37 3.84 -35.80
N THR A 24 7.84 3.24 -34.72
CA THR A 24 8.10 3.99 -33.48
C THR A 24 9.53 4.50 -33.47
N THR A 25 9.75 5.63 -32.80
CA THR A 25 11.09 6.20 -32.62
C THR A 25 11.99 5.20 -31.90
N CYS A 26 13.20 5.00 -32.41
CA CYS A 26 14.14 4.05 -31.82
C CYS A 26 14.48 4.47 -30.38
N PRO A 27 14.22 3.63 -29.38
CA PRO A 27 14.44 3.97 -27.97
C PRO A 27 15.93 4.04 -27.60
N SER A 28 16.82 3.47 -28.42
CA SER A 28 18.26 3.43 -28.16
C SER A 28 18.99 4.70 -28.62
N CYS A 29 18.49 5.36 -29.68
CA CYS A 29 19.10 6.58 -30.23
C CYS A 29 18.13 7.77 -30.22
N HIS A 30 16.91 7.59 -29.72
CA HIS A 30 15.85 8.61 -29.68
C HIS A 30 15.57 9.29 -31.03
N GLY A 31 15.71 8.55 -32.15
CA GLY A 31 15.47 9.08 -33.49
C GLY A 31 16.68 9.66 -34.20
N THR A 32 17.85 9.70 -33.55
CA THR A 32 19.07 10.27 -34.13
C THR A 32 19.75 9.34 -35.15
N GLY A 33 19.43 8.05 -35.15
CA GLY A 33 20.04 7.04 -36.04
C GLY A 33 21.51 6.71 -35.72
N ARG A 34 22.15 7.50 -34.83
CA ARG A 34 23.54 7.32 -34.43
C ARG A 34 23.64 6.56 -33.12
N ARG A 35 24.78 5.92 -32.87
CA ARG A 35 25.08 5.30 -31.59
C ARG A 35 25.05 6.40 -30.51
N SER A 36 24.16 6.27 -29.55
CA SER A 36 24.10 7.21 -28.42
C SER A 36 25.35 7.03 -27.56
N GLU A 37 26.10 8.11 -27.34
CA GLU A 37 27.26 8.13 -26.44
C GLU A 37 26.80 8.03 -24.97
N GLU A 38 25.57 8.48 -24.68
CA GLU A 38 24.89 8.40 -23.38
C GLU A 38 24.05 7.10 -23.26
N GLY A 39 24.62 5.99 -23.73
CA GLY A 39 23.96 4.69 -23.85
C GLY A 39 23.60 4.06 -22.51
N GLY A 40 22.40 4.33 -22.02
CA GLY A 40 21.81 3.59 -20.90
C GLY A 40 20.30 3.50 -21.04
N TYR A 41 19.74 2.30 -20.82
CA TYR A 41 18.31 2.13 -20.61
C TYR A 41 17.88 3.11 -19.51
N ARG A 42 16.95 4.04 -19.82
CA ARG A 42 16.36 4.93 -18.82
C ARG A 42 15.61 4.04 -17.83
N ASP A 43 16.24 3.77 -16.70
CA ASP A 43 15.60 3.05 -15.61
C ASP A 43 14.44 3.91 -15.06
N VAL A 44 13.25 3.60 -15.54
CA VAL A 44 12.00 4.28 -15.18
C VAL A 44 11.68 4.08 -13.70
N THR A 45 12.20 3.01 -13.07
CA THR A 45 12.02 2.78 -11.63
C THR A 45 12.83 3.76 -10.79
N LYS A 46 13.92 4.33 -11.31
CA LYS A 46 14.72 5.32 -10.58
C LYS A 46 14.14 6.73 -10.62
N THR A 47 13.31 7.03 -11.63
CA THR A 47 12.76 8.38 -11.87
C THR A 47 11.33 8.58 -11.40
N LYS A 48 10.63 7.52 -10.96
CA LYS A 48 9.27 7.67 -10.42
C LYS A 48 9.32 8.36 -9.04
N PRO A 49 8.58 9.47 -8.82
CA PRO A 49 8.57 10.19 -7.55
C PRO A 49 8.20 9.32 -6.34
N SER A 50 7.41 8.26 -6.57
CA SER A 50 7.01 7.31 -5.54
C SER A 50 8.18 6.53 -4.91
N HIS A 51 9.31 6.37 -5.60
CA HIS A 51 10.47 5.64 -5.07
C HIS A 51 11.38 6.52 -4.19
N HIS A 52 11.19 7.85 -4.23
CA HIS A 52 11.86 8.81 -3.35
C HIS A 52 11.02 9.19 -2.13
N GLN A 53 9.76 8.73 -2.08
CA GLN A 53 8.93 8.95 -0.91
C GLN A 53 9.45 8.07 0.22
N LYS A 54 9.92 8.73 1.30
CA LYS A 54 10.19 8.05 2.57
C LYS A 54 8.94 7.25 2.96
N PRO A 55 9.08 5.99 3.38
CA PRO A 55 7.94 5.27 3.93
C PRO A 55 7.34 6.11 5.05
N ALA A 56 6.03 6.31 5.01
CA ALA A 56 5.32 7.03 6.07
C ALA A 56 5.74 6.42 7.40
N THR A 57 6.18 7.27 8.34
CA THR A 57 6.54 6.85 9.69
C THR A 57 5.43 5.97 10.23
N ALA A 58 5.75 4.72 10.55
CA ALA A 58 4.79 3.76 11.05
C ALA A 58 4.02 4.42 12.20
N ALA A 59 2.74 4.68 12.01
CA ALA A 59 1.90 5.25 13.04
C ALA A 59 2.04 4.35 14.27
N VAL A 60 2.36 4.95 15.43
CA VAL A 60 2.46 4.22 16.69
C VAL A 60 1.19 3.38 16.81
N LYS A 61 1.34 2.06 16.81
CA LYS A 61 0.21 1.15 16.94
C LYS A 61 -0.52 1.55 18.21
N GLN A 62 -1.70 2.12 18.08
CA GLN A 62 -2.51 2.41 19.24
C GLN A 62 -2.72 1.08 19.96
N THR A 63 -2.46 1.05 21.26
CA THR A 63 -2.68 -0.12 22.13
C THR A 63 -4.02 -0.04 22.85
N TRP A 64 -4.69 1.11 22.79
CA TRP A 64 -5.94 1.37 23.46
C TRP A 64 -6.85 2.27 22.61
N PRO A 65 -8.18 2.08 22.66
CA PRO A 65 -9.13 2.95 21.97
C PRO A 65 -9.04 4.40 22.49
N THR A 66 -9.23 5.36 21.58
CA THR A 66 -9.10 6.79 21.84
C THR A 66 -10.42 7.41 22.26
N THR A 67 -11.54 6.80 21.86
CA THR A 67 -12.87 7.28 22.21
C THR A 67 -13.24 6.91 23.65
N ALA A 68 -13.96 7.81 24.34
CA ALA A 68 -14.42 7.57 25.71
C ALA A 68 -15.30 6.31 25.82
N GLU A 69 -16.21 6.11 24.86
CA GLU A 69 -17.07 4.91 24.82
C GLU A 69 -16.27 3.64 24.54
N GLY A 70 -15.31 3.68 23.61
CA GLY A 70 -14.42 2.57 23.32
C GLY A 70 -13.54 2.19 24.52
N ALA A 71 -13.03 3.18 25.25
CA ALA A 71 -12.22 2.97 26.46
C ALA A 71 -13.02 2.31 27.59
N ILE A 72 -14.26 2.74 27.83
CA ILE A 72 -15.16 2.13 28.83
C ILE A 72 -15.44 0.67 28.45
N LEU A 73 -15.77 0.42 27.18
CA LEU A 73 -16.07 -0.93 26.71
C LEU A 73 -14.82 -1.85 26.76
N ALA A 74 -13.64 -1.35 26.40
CA ALA A 74 -12.40 -2.10 26.49
C ALA A 74 -12.06 -2.45 27.96
N ALA A 75 -12.37 -1.57 28.91
CA ALA A 75 -12.27 -1.86 30.34
C ALA A 75 -13.27 -2.95 30.76
N GLU A 76 -14.54 -2.85 30.35
CA GLU A 76 -15.56 -3.90 30.59
C GLU A 76 -15.10 -5.28 30.07
N VAL A 77 -14.51 -5.33 28.87
CA VAL A 77 -13.96 -6.55 28.28
C VAL A 77 -12.77 -7.08 29.09
N ARG A 78 -11.83 -6.19 29.45
CA ARG A 78 -10.63 -6.56 30.22
C ARG A 78 -10.98 -7.12 31.59
N ASP A 79 -11.94 -6.51 32.27
CA ASP A 79 -12.33 -6.85 33.64
C ASP A 79 -13.32 -8.03 33.67
N SER A 80 -13.82 -8.48 32.50
CA SER A 80 -14.70 -9.64 32.42
C SER A 80 -14.00 -10.93 32.86
N GLY A 81 -14.57 -11.66 33.83
CA GLY A 81 -14.04 -12.96 34.25
C GLY A 81 -14.45 -14.12 33.33
N LEU A 82 -15.36 -13.87 32.38
CA LEU A 82 -16.03 -14.91 31.59
C LEU A 82 -15.34 -15.22 30.26
N VAL A 83 -14.44 -14.35 29.81
CA VAL A 83 -13.80 -14.41 28.49
C VAL A 83 -12.31 -14.74 28.67
N SER A 84 -11.77 -15.63 27.84
CA SER A 84 -10.34 -15.99 27.89
C SER A 84 -9.44 -14.79 27.57
N ALA A 85 -8.20 -14.80 28.06
CA ALA A 85 -7.26 -13.69 27.84
C ALA A 85 -7.01 -13.38 26.34
N ASP A 86 -6.97 -14.44 25.51
CA ASP A 86 -6.82 -14.29 24.06
C ASP A 86 -8.06 -13.61 23.44
N ALA A 87 -9.26 -14.03 23.84
CA ALA A 87 -10.49 -13.42 23.35
C ALA A 87 -10.66 -11.97 23.83
N LYS A 88 -10.22 -11.61 25.05
CA LYS A 88 -10.16 -10.21 25.50
C LYS A 88 -9.30 -9.35 24.58
N THR A 89 -8.12 -9.86 24.23
CA THR A 89 -7.17 -9.16 23.36
C THR A 89 -7.77 -8.93 21.96
N ARG A 90 -8.43 -9.96 21.39
CA ARG A 90 -9.13 -9.86 20.10
C ARG A 90 -10.28 -8.85 20.14
N LEU A 91 -11.08 -8.85 21.21
CA LEU A 91 -12.21 -7.93 21.37
C LEU A 91 -11.74 -6.48 21.52
N ILE A 92 -10.66 -6.24 22.26
CA ILE A 92 -10.07 -4.90 22.37
C ILE A 92 -9.57 -4.42 21.01
N GLN A 93 -8.91 -5.29 20.23
CA GLN A 93 -8.50 -4.98 18.87
C GLN A 93 -9.70 -4.67 17.96
N GLU A 94 -10.78 -5.45 18.03
CA GLU A 94 -12.00 -5.21 17.24
C GLU A 94 -12.64 -3.85 17.58
N ILE A 95 -12.62 -3.44 18.86
CA ILE A 95 -13.10 -2.11 19.27
C ILE A 95 -12.26 -1.01 18.59
N MET A 96 -10.94 -1.18 18.58
CA MET A 96 -10.02 -0.23 17.97
C MET A 96 -10.16 -0.16 16.45
N ASP A 97 -10.29 -1.30 15.78
CA ASP A 97 -10.47 -1.37 14.32
C ASP A 97 -11.81 -0.76 13.91
N HIS A 98 -12.86 -0.96 14.71
CA HIS A 98 -14.16 -0.36 14.47
C HIS A 98 -14.11 1.16 14.64
N GLU A 99 -13.42 1.65 15.68
CA GLU A 99 -13.17 3.08 15.92
C GLU A 99 -12.37 3.70 14.76
N ALA A 100 -11.28 3.06 14.33
CA ALA A 100 -10.46 3.54 13.22
C ALA A 100 -11.24 3.65 11.90
N SER A 101 -12.18 2.71 11.66
CA SER A 101 -12.97 2.68 10.43
C SER A 101 -14.16 3.65 10.44
N HIS A 102 -14.79 3.89 11.60
CA HIS A 102 -16.05 4.65 11.70
C HIS A 102 -15.92 5.98 12.44
N GLY A 103 -14.75 6.26 13.05
CA GLY A 103 -14.49 7.44 13.89
C GLY A 103 -15.21 7.42 15.25
N ARG A 104 -16.15 6.49 15.47
CA ARG A 104 -16.90 6.31 16.73
C ARG A 104 -17.38 4.88 16.89
N CYS A 105 -17.51 4.43 18.14
CA CYS A 105 -18.21 3.19 18.43
C CYS A 105 -19.72 3.39 18.24
N THR A 106 -20.35 2.62 17.35
CA THR A 106 -21.79 2.71 17.13
C THR A 106 -22.56 1.98 18.23
N THR A 107 -23.80 2.39 18.52
CA THR A 107 -24.63 1.78 19.57
C THR A 107 -24.93 0.30 19.31
N THR A 108 -25.00 -0.11 18.04
CA THR A 108 -25.15 -1.51 17.62
C THR A 108 -23.88 -2.31 17.90
N PHE A 109 -22.70 -1.72 17.64
CA PHE A 109 -21.42 -2.34 17.96
C PHE A 109 -21.22 -2.51 19.48
N LEU A 110 -21.55 -1.49 20.28
CA LEU A 110 -21.52 -1.59 21.75
C LEU A 110 -22.39 -2.75 22.26
N LYS A 111 -23.61 -2.90 21.71
CA LYS A 111 -24.51 -4.01 22.05
C LYS A 111 -23.94 -5.36 21.64
N LYS A 112 -23.29 -5.46 20.47
CA LYS A 112 -22.65 -6.68 19.97
C LYS A 112 -21.54 -7.15 20.91
N VAL A 113 -20.60 -6.27 21.26
CA VAL A 113 -19.47 -6.61 22.15
C VAL A 113 -19.97 -6.97 23.54
N ARG A 114 -20.90 -6.21 24.12
CA ARG A 114 -21.51 -6.56 25.41
C ARG A 114 -22.22 -7.91 25.40
N LYS A 115 -22.87 -8.28 24.29
CA LYS A 115 -23.47 -9.60 24.15
C LYS A 115 -22.41 -10.70 24.14
N GLN A 116 -21.27 -10.49 23.49
CA GLN A 116 -20.17 -11.46 23.47
C GLN A 116 -19.49 -11.63 24.83
N VAL A 117 -19.37 -10.55 25.61
CA VAL A 117 -18.84 -10.59 26.98
C VAL A 117 -19.81 -11.27 27.97
N ARG A 118 -21.12 -11.16 27.73
CA ARG A 118 -22.17 -11.73 28.60
C ARG A 118 -22.66 -13.12 28.18
N ALA A 119 -22.54 -13.49 26.91
CA ALA A 119 -23.01 -14.77 26.42
C ALA A 119 -21.98 -15.86 26.74
N ARG A 120 -22.37 -16.75 27.65
CA ARG A 120 -21.72 -18.03 27.93
C ARG A 120 -21.42 -18.78 26.61
N PRO A 121 -20.18 -19.20 26.32
CA PRO A 121 -19.98 -20.24 25.33
C PRO A 121 -20.62 -21.52 25.88
N ALA A 122 -21.56 -22.09 25.10
CA ALA A 122 -22.20 -23.36 25.42
C ALA A 122 -21.20 -24.50 25.29
#